data_AF-U3LPN6-F1
#
_entry.id   AF-U3LPN6-F1
#
_cell.length_a   1.000
_cell.length_b   1.000
_cell.length_c   1.000
_cell.angle_alpha   90.00
_cell.angle_beta   90.00
_cell.angle_gamma   90.00
#
_symmetry.space_group_name_H-M   'P 1'
#
loop_
_entity.id
_entity.type
_entity.pdbx_description
1 polymer ?
#
loop_
_entity_poly.entity_id
_entity_poly.type
_entity_poly.pdbx_seq_one_letter_code
_entity_poly.pdbx_strand_id
1 'polypeptide(L)'
;MQDKELKQAMDTLSANLAEANVSLRVLALMKLAEEFYTKEERQEFYERRRVLMDEAEEVRQALTIPARPEDSRSWEEFEKQEPAEKVAEVRQQIQDRHDNAREASRKVSEYEKQHPVLTALLKHRHKAAKEAS
;
A
#
# COMPACT_ATOMS: atom_id res chain seq x y z
N MET A 1 -43.60 -2.06 -16.77
CA MET A 1 -43.24 -2.65 -15.46
C MET A 1 -42.37 -3.89 -15.64
N GLN A 2 -42.74 -4.83 -16.51
CA GLN A 2 -41.97 -6.06 -16.80
C GLN A 2 -40.50 -5.83 -17.21
N ASP A 3 -40.19 -4.83 -18.05
CA ASP A 3 -38.79 -4.53 -18.42
C ASP A 3 -37.93 -4.06 -17.25
N LYS A 4 -38.53 -3.41 -16.25
CA LYS A 4 -37.82 -2.93 -15.05
C LYS A 4 -37.51 -4.08 -14.10
N GLU A 5 -38.45 -5.01 -13.96
CA GLU A 5 -38.30 -6.23 -13.16
C GLU A 5 -37.30 -7.20 -13.80
N LEU A 6 -37.34 -7.38 -15.13
CA LEU A 6 -36.36 -8.19 -15.86
C LEU A 6 -34.95 -7.59 -15.74
N LYS A 7 -34.81 -6.27 -15.87
CA LYS A 7 -33.53 -5.59 -15.68
C LYS A 7 -32.99 -5.79 -14.25
N GLN A 8 -33.84 -5.61 -13.23
CA GLN A 8 -33.44 -5.87 -11.84
C GLN A 8 -33.02 -7.33 -11.61
N ALA A 9 -33.71 -8.29 -12.21
CA ALA A 9 -33.33 -9.70 -12.12
C ALA A 9 -31.97 -9.98 -12.80
N MET A 10 -31.71 -9.39 -13.97
CA MET A 10 -30.43 -9.52 -14.67
C MET A 10 -29.28 -8.84 -13.92
N ASP A 11 -29.53 -7.66 -13.33
CA ASP A 11 -28.55 -6.95 -12.52
C ASP A 11 -28.20 -7.75 -11.25
N THR A 12 -29.21 -8.31 -10.59
CA THR A 12 -29.04 -9.18 -9.41
C THR A 12 -28.26 -10.45 -9.74
N LEU A 13 -28.61 -11.12 -10.84
CA LEU A 13 -27.89 -12.30 -11.31
C LEU A 13 -26.44 -11.99 -11.62
N SER A 14 -26.18 -10.86 -12.30
CA SER A 14 -24.83 -10.41 -12.65
C SER A 14 -24.00 -10.11 -11.40
N ALA A 15 -24.62 -9.49 -10.38
CA ALA A 15 -23.97 -9.25 -9.09
C ALA A 15 -23.61 -10.55 -8.38
N ASN A 16 -24.55 -11.50 -8.29
CA ASN A 16 -24.33 -12.81 -7.66
C ASN A 16 -23.23 -13.61 -8.38
N LEU A 17 -23.19 -13.57 -9.71
CA LEU A 17 -22.12 -14.19 -10.50
C LEU A 17 -20.77 -13.54 -10.27
N ALA A 18 -20.73 -12.21 -10.13
CA ALA A 18 -19.50 -11.50 -9.81
C ALA A 18 -18.96 -11.89 -8.43
N GLU A 19 -19.83 -12.00 -7.42
CA GLU A 19 -19.48 -12.43 -6.07
C GLU A 19 -18.97 -13.88 -6.05
N ALA A 20 -19.69 -14.81 -6.69
CA ALA A 20 -19.28 -16.21 -6.80
C ALA A 20 -17.90 -16.35 -7.46
N ASN A 21 -17.62 -15.58 -8.51
CA ASN A 21 -16.32 -15.54 -9.17
C ASN A 21 -15.20 -15.04 -8.23
N VAL A 22 -15.47 -14.09 -7.34
CA VAL A 22 -14.49 -13.63 -6.35
C VAL A 22 -14.14 -14.77 -5.38
N SER A 23 -15.16 -15.44 -4.83
CA SER A 23 -14.96 -16.57 -3.90
C SER A 23 -14.18 -17.71 -4.55
N LEU A 24 -14.51 -18.08 -5.79
CA LEU A 24 -13.77 -19.10 -6.54
C LEU A 24 -12.31 -18.71 -6.80
N ARG A 25 -12.04 -17.44 -7.13
CA ARG A 25 -10.67 -16.94 -7.30
C ARG A 25 -9.87 -17.02 -6.00
N VAL A 26 -10.46 -16.66 -4.86
CA VAL A 26 -9.80 -16.77 -3.55
C VAL A 26 -9.47 -18.22 -3.23
N LEU A 27 -10.41 -19.15 -3.44
CA LEU A 27 -10.19 -20.59 -3.23
C LEU A 27 -9.07 -21.12 -4.13
N ALA A 28 -9.05 -20.74 -5.41
CA ALA A 28 -7.98 -21.12 -6.33
C ALA A 28 -6.61 -20.60 -5.87
N LEU A 29 -6.55 -19.33 -5.43
CA LEU A 29 -5.32 -18.75 -4.89
C LEU A 29 -4.87 -19.43 -3.59
N MET A 30 -5.80 -19.83 -2.70
CA MET A 30 -5.47 -20.59 -1.50
C MET A 30 -4.85 -21.94 -1.86
N LYS A 31 -5.41 -22.64 -2.85
CA LYS A 31 -4.86 -23.90 -3.34
C LYS A 31 -3.47 -23.74 -3.93
N LEU A 32 -3.26 -22.72 -4.76
CA LEU A 32 -1.92 -22.40 -5.27
C LEU A 32 -0.95 -22.05 -4.14
N ALA A 33 -1.40 -21.33 -3.11
CA ALA A 33 -0.57 -21.02 -1.96
C ALA A 33 -0.20 -22.26 -1.12
N GLU A 34 -1.06 -23.29 -1.09
CA GLU A 34 -0.77 -24.58 -0.46
C GLU A 34 0.21 -25.43 -1.30
N GLU A 35 0.16 -25.30 -2.63
CA GLU A 35 1.00 -26.07 -3.56
C GLU A 35 2.42 -25.52 -3.68
N PHE A 36 2.55 -24.19 -3.73
CA PHE A 36 3.84 -23.52 -3.98
C PHE A 36 4.55 -23.01 -2.72
N TYR A 37 3.87 -23.02 -1.57
CA TYR A 37 4.45 -22.55 -0.32
C TYR A 37 4.14 -23.51 0.81
N THR A 38 5.12 -23.74 1.65
CA THR A 38 4.95 -24.35 2.97
C THR A 38 4.22 -23.41 3.92
N LYS A 39 3.76 -23.92 5.06
CA LYS A 39 3.10 -23.09 6.07
C LYS A 39 4.06 -22.05 6.64
N GLU A 40 5.31 -22.45 6.83
CA GLU A 40 6.40 -21.67 7.38
C GLU A 40 6.77 -20.52 6.42
N GLU A 41 6.93 -20.80 5.12
CA GLU A 41 7.20 -19.75 4.11
C GLU A 41 6.05 -18.73 4.00
N ARG A 42 4.79 -19.17 4.12
CA ARG A 42 3.65 -18.24 4.16
C ARG A 42 3.71 -17.34 5.39
N GLN A 43 4.06 -17.88 6.55
CA GLN A 43 4.18 -17.10 7.78
C GLN A 43 5.33 -16.11 7.69
N GLU A 44 6.50 -16.56 7.24
CA GLU A 44 7.67 -15.71 6.99
C GLU A 44 7.34 -14.58 6.02
N PHE A 45 6.61 -14.87 4.94
CA PHE A 45 6.14 -13.86 4.01
C PHE A 45 5.34 -12.76 4.71
N TYR A 46 4.34 -13.13 5.51
CA TYR A 46 3.50 -12.15 6.20
C TYR A 46 4.28 -11.34 7.24
N GLU A 47 5.18 -11.98 7.99
CA GLU A 47 6.00 -11.31 9.01
C GLU A 47 6.98 -10.33 8.37
N ARG A 48 7.73 -10.77 7.36
CA ARG A 48 8.70 -9.92 6.65
C ARG A 48 8.01 -8.76 5.94
N ARG A 49 6.85 -9.01 5.32
CA ARG A 49 6.05 -7.95 4.71
C ARG A 49 5.57 -6.94 5.73
N ARG A 50 5.15 -7.37 6.93
CA ARG A 50 4.75 -6.48 8.02
C ARG A 50 5.91 -5.55 8.40
N VAL A 51 7.10 -6.11 8.63
CA VAL A 51 8.31 -5.32 8.96
C VAL A 51 8.59 -4.27 7.88
N LEU A 52 8.58 -4.64 6.60
CA LEU A 52 8.79 -3.69 5.50
C LEU A 52 7.72 -2.60 5.43
N MET A 53 6.47 -2.94 5.75
CA MET A 53 5.36 -1.97 5.79
C MET A 53 5.50 -1.00 6.96
N ASP A 54 5.94 -1.50 8.13
CA ASP A 54 6.21 -0.70 9.33
C ASP A 54 7.36 0.28 9.05
N GLU A 55 8.49 -0.21 8.50
CA GLU A 55 9.61 0.63 8.06
C GLU A 55 9.17 1.71 7.06
N ALA A 56 8.36 1.33 6.06
CA ALA A 56 7.86 2.28 5.08
C ALA A 56 6.90 3.32 5.69
N GLU A 57 6.16 2.95 6.73
CA GLU A 57 5.28 3.86 7.46
C GLU A 57 6.06 4.83 8.34
N GLU A 58 7.08 4.36 9.06
CA GLU A 58 7.99 5.21 9.84
C GLU A 58 8.64 6.29 8.97
N VAL A 59 9.15 5.90 7.80
CA VAL A 59 9.77 6.87 6.87
C VAL A 59 8.74 7.82 6.27
N ARG A 60 7.49 7.39 6.05
CA ARG A 60 6.40 8.29 5.63
C ARG A 60 6.04 9.29 6.72
N GLN A 61 6.00 8.87 7.98
CA GLN A 61 5.76 9.77 9.11
C GLN A 61 6.88 10.80 9.26
N ALA A 62 8.13 10.43 8.95
CA ALA A 62 9.24 11.40 8.94
C ALA A 62 9.08 12.52 7.90
N LEU A 63 8.22 12.35 6.88
CA LEU A 63 7.88 13.41 5.91
C LEU A 63 6.88 14.43 6.46
N THR A 64 6.08 14.08 7.48
CA THR A 64 5.12 15.02 8.08
C THR A 64 5.78 15.94 9.10
N ILE A 65 6.92 15.52 9.65
CA ILE A 65 7.76 16.33 10.52
C ILE A 65 8.51 17.36 9.66
N PRO A 66 8.33 18.67 9.89
CA PRO A 66 9.04 19.68 9.10
C PRO A 66 10.56 19.47 9.21
N ALA A 67 11.25 19.48 8.07
CA ALA A 67 12.71 19.39 8.04
C ALA A 67 13.39 20.67 8.50
N ARG A 68 12.65 21.78 8.53
CA ARG A 68 13.07 23.06 9.08
C ARG A 68 12.57 23.22 10.52
N PRO A 69 13.26 24.03 11.36
CA PRO A 69 12.70 24.48 12.62
C PRO A 69 11.31 25.09 12.42
N GLU A 70 10.45 25.02 13.43
CA GLU A 70 9.11 25.60 13.44
C GLU A 70 9.22 27.14 13.45
N ASP A 71 9.59 27.68 12.30
CA ASP A 71 9.69 29.09 12.04
C ASP A 71 8.49 29.45 11.17
N SER A 72 7.73 30.46 11.60
CA SER A 72 6.54 30.98 10.94
C SER A 72 6.80 31.52 9.53
N ARG A 73 8.08 31.53 9.11
CA ARG A 73 8.60 32.07 7.86
C ARG A 73 8.19 31.20 6.67
N SER A 74 7.88 31.82 5.54
CA SER A 74 7.71 31.11 4.26
C SER A 74 9.06 30.55 3.77
N TRP A 75 9.03 29.64 2.79
CA TRP A 75 10.28 29.09 2.24
C TRP A 75 11.12 30.15 1.53
N GLU A 76 10.48 31.08 0.83
CA GLU A 76 11.16 32.22 0.19
C GLU A 76 11.80 33.19 1.19
N GLU A 77 11.18 33.40 2.35
CA GLU A 77 11.76 34.22 3.42
C GLU A 77 12.97 33.55 4.06
N PHE A 78 12.90 32.23 4.26
CA PHE A 78 14.02 31.44 4.77
C PHE A 78 15.23 31.53 3.84
N GLU A 79 15.05 31.37 2.53
CA GLU A 79 16.14 31.44 1.55
C GLU A 79 16.81 32.81 1.46
N LYS A 80 16.07 33.89 1.74
CA LYS A 80 16.60 35.26 1.75
C LYS A 80 17.37 35.61 3.02
N GLN A 81 17.04 34.99 4.14
CA GLN A 81 17.55 35.35 5.47
C GLN A 81 18.69 34.44 5.95
N GLU A 82 18.71 33.19 5.48
CA GLU A 82 19.69 32.21 5.89
C GLU A 82 20.84 32.10 4.88
N PRO A 83 22.06 31.73 5.34
CA PRO A 83 23.19 31.52 4.45
C PRO A 83 22.90 30.36 3.48
N ALA A 84 23.42 30.47 2.25
CA ALA A 84 23.19 29.50 1.17
C ALA A 84 23.55 28.06 1.58
N GLU A 85 24.57 27.88 2.42
CA GLU A 85 24.99 26.59 2.98
C GLU A 85 23.87 25.92 3.79
N LYS A 86 23.21 26.68 4.68
CA LYS A 86 22.10 26.18 5.51
C LYS A 86 20.85 25.90 4.68
N VAL A 87 20.59 26.71 3.65
CA VAL A 87 19.52 26.46 2.69
C VAL A 87 19.76 25.15 1.92
N ALA A 88 20.99 24.95 1.44
CA ALA A 88 21.37 23.73 0.74
C ALA A 88 21.27 22.49 1.64
N GLU A 89 21.70 22.60 2.91
CA GLU A 89 21.60 21.52 3.88
C GLU A 89 20.14 21.09 4.11
N VAL A 90 19.24 22.05 4.39
CA VAL A 90 17.81 21.73 4.60
C VAL A 90 17.18 21.14 3.34
N ARG A 91 17.51 21.65 2.15
CA ARG A 91 17.05 21.07 0.87
C ARG A 91 17.53 19.63 0.70
N GLN A 92 18.80 19.36 1.01
CA GLN A 92 19.36 18.01 0.94
C GLN A 92 18.64 17.08 1.92
N GLN A 93 18.40 17.51 3.16
CA GLN A 93 17.66 16.71 4.14
C GLN A 93 16.23 16.39 3.68
N ILE A 94 15.52 17.34 3.08
CA ILE A 94 14.18 17.11 2.51
C ILE A 94 14.27 16.07 1.39
N GLN A 95 15.24 16.21 0.49
CA GLN A 95 15.46 15.28 -0.60
C GLN A 95 15.77 13.86 -0.11
N ASP A 96 16.70 13.73 0.84
CA ASP A 96 17.07 12.46 1.43
C ASP A 96 15.86 11.76 2.09
N ARG A 97 15.01 12.51 2.79
CA ARG A 97 13.76 11.96 3.36
C ARG A 97 12.82 11.44 2.27
N HIS A 98 12.65 12.18 1.17
CA HIS A 98 11.82 11.73 0.05
C HIS A 98 12.40 10.51 -0.65
N ASP A 99 13.73 10.45 -0.82
CA ASP A 99 14.39 9.33 -1.46
C ASP A 99 14.34 8.07 -0.58
N ASN A 100 14.50 8.21 0.74
CA ASN A 100 14.28 7.14 1.70
C ASN A 100 12.84 6.61 1.65
N ALA A 101 11.84 7.49 1.58
CA ALA A 101 10.43 7.08 1.51
C ALA A 101 10.12 6.31 0.21
N ARG A 102 10.73 6.73 -0.90
CA ARG A 102 10.65 6.01 -2.18
C ARG A 102 11.33 4.65 -2.09
N GLU A 103 12.51 4.57 -1.49
CA GLU A 103 13.25 3.32 -1.34
C GLU A 103 12.48 2.32 -0.46
N ALA A 104 11.97 2.75 0.69
CA ALA A 104 11.17 1.89 1.57
C ALA A 104 9.92 1.35 0.85
N SER A 105 9.23 2.21 0.08
CA SER A 105 8.09 1.80 -0.75
C SER A 105 8.50 0.82 -1.86
N ARG A 106 9.68 0.99 -2.46
CA ARG A 106 10.23 0.06 -3.47
C ARG A 106 10.51 -1.31 -2.86
N LYS A 107 11.12 -1.37 -1.67
CA LYS A 107 11.41 -2.63 -0.97
C LYS A 107 10.15 -3.46 -0.72
N VAL A 108 9.06 -2.82 -0.26
CA VAL A 108 7.75 -3.48 -0.13
C VAL A 108 7.29 -4.03 -1.49
N SER A 109 7.32 -3.21 -2.54
CA SER A 109 6.84 -3.61 -3.87
C SER A 109 7.66 -4.75 -4.48
N GLU A 110 8.98 -4.71 -4.35
CA GLU A 110 9.89 -5.74 -4.84
C GLU A 110 9.68 -7.05 -4.10
N TYR A 111 9.49 -6.99 -2.79
CA TYR A 111 9.17 -8.17 -1.99
C TYR A 111 7.82 -8.78 -2.41
N GLU A 112 6.78 -7.96 -2.57
CA GLU A 112 5.47 -8.43 -3.02
C GLU A 112 5.49 -9.06 -4.43
N LYS A 113 6.32 -8.54 -5.34
CA LYS A 113 6.51 -9.08 -6.70
C LYS A 113 7.12 -10.48 -6.70
N GLN A 114 7.95 -10.81 -5.71
CA GLN A 114 8.53 -12.15 -5.55
C GLN A 114 7.49 -13.18 -5.12
N HIS A 115 6.37 -12.74 -4.53
CA HIS A 115 5.34 -13.60 -3.96
C HIS A 115 3.93 -13.28 -4.51
N PRO A 116 3.70 -13.45 -5.83
CA PRO A 116 2.47 -12.97 -6.49
C PRO A 116 1.18 -13.62 -5.96
N VAL A 117 1.22 -14.91 -5.63
CA VAL A 117 0.05 -15.65 -5.11
C VAL A 117 -0.34 -15.13 -3.72
N LEU A 118 0.62 -15.01 -2.80
CA LEU A 118 0.39 -14.53 -1.45
C LEU A 118 -0.02 -13.05 -1.43
N THR A 119 0.59 -12.24 -2.30
CA THR A 119 0.18 -10.83 -2.50
C THR A 119 -1.25 -10.71 -3.04
N ALA A 120 -1.66 -11.56 -3.98
CA ALA A 120 -3.03 -11.58 -4.47
C ALA A 120 -4.04 -11.95 -3.38
N LEU A 121 -3.74 -12.96 -2.55
CA LEU A 121 -4.56 -13.33 -1.39
C LEU A 121 -4.74 -12.17 -0.41
N LEU A 122 -3.67 -11.42 -0.11
CA LEU A 122 -3.76 -10.25 0.77
C LEU A 122 -4.66 -9.16 0.19
N LYS A 123 -4.57 -8.88 -1.12
CA LYS A 123 -5.43 -7.88 -1.78
C LYS A 123 -6.91 -8.25 -1.67
N HIS A 124 -7.24 -9.52 -1.88
CA HIS A 124 -8.60 -10.01 -1.71
C HIS A 124 -9.08 -9.90 -0.25
N ARG A 125 -8.23 -10.24 0.73
CA ARG A 125 -8.55 -10.09 2.15
C ARG A 125 -8.83 -8.63 2.53
N HIS A 126 -7.99 -7.69 2.10
CA HIS A 126 -8.17 -6.27 2.38
C HIS A 126 -9.44 -5.70 1.77
N LYS A 127 -9.77 -6.13 0.54
CA LYS A 127 -11.02 -5.75 -0.11
C LYS A 127 -12.24 -6.21 0.70
N ALA A 128 -12.27 -7.47 1.12
CA ALA A 128 -13.34 -8.01 1.94
C ALA A 128 -13.48 -7.30 3.30
N ALA A 129 -12.36 -6.99 3.97
CA ALA A 129 -12.37 -6.26 5.24
C ALA A 129 -12.94 -4.84 5.09
N LYS A 130 -12.66 -4.16 3.97
CA LYS A 130 -13.19 -2.82 3.68
C LYS A 130 -14.68 -2.83 3.36
N GLU A 131 -15.19 -3.89 2.75
CA GLU A 131 -16.61 -4.05 2.44
C GLU A 131 -17.45 -4.43 3.68
N ALA A 132 -16.80 -4.93 4.74
CA ALA A 132 -17.45 -5.33 5.99
C ALA A 132 -17.39 -4.28 7.14
N SER A 133 -16.69 -3.15 6.93
CA SER A 133 -16.53 -2.05 7.90
C SER A 133 -17.38 -0.85 7.52
#